data_AF-A0A0M3ITM9-F1
#
_entry.id   AF-A0A0M3ITM9-F1
#
_cell.length_a   1.000
_cell.length_b   1.000
_cell.length_c   1.000
_cell.angle_alpha   90.00
_cell.angle_beta   90.00
_cell.angle_gamma   90.00
#
_symmetry.space_group_name_H-M   'P 1'
#
loop_
_entity.id
_entity.type
_entity.pdbx_description
1 polymer ?
#
loop_
_entity_poly.entity_id
_entity_poly.type
_entity_poly.pdbx_seq_one_letter_code
_entity_poly.pdbx_strand_id
1 'polypeptide(L)'
;MIQASVPTTEFYPRLDSRHQNTSFGGFNFVDGTLHSDHLIFQGGIDPILRGMMVTPLKRPQRITTTVTENMFGSTDLGTINIQRGRDHGLPPYVRFRQLCGLSGARTMDDVIILSHCLVE
;
A
#
# COMPACT_ATOMS: atom_id res chain seq x y z
N MET A 1 -26.88 -3.58 1.87
CA MET A 1 -26.59 -2.66 2.98
C MET A 1 -25.48 -3.29 3.81
N ILE A 2 -24.23 -3.06 3.42
CA ILE A 2 -23.05 -3.50 4.19
C ILE A 2 -22.37 -2.20 4.62
N GLN A 3 -22.44 -1.93 5.92
CA GLN A 3 -21.99 -0.70 6.55
C GLN A 3 -20.50 -0.44 6.31
N ALA A 4 -20.24 0.83 6.01
CA ALA A 4 -19.18 1.65 6.57
C ALA A 4 -17.73 1.21 6.32
N SER A 5 -17.13 1.82 5.29
CA SER A 5 -15.90 2.60 5.44
C SER A 5 -14.92 2.11 6.51
N VAL A 6 -14.12 1.08 6.20
CA VAL A 6 -12.78 1.02 6.78
C VAL A 6 -12.07 2.25 6.23
N PRO A 7 -11.70 3.25 7.05
CA PRO A 7 -10.92 4.36 6.55
C PRO A 7 -9.68 3.74 5.94
N THR A 8 -9.34 4.10 4.70
CA THR A 8 -8.01 3.83 4.18
C THR A 8 -7.04 4.50 5.15
N THR A 9 -6.45 3.74 6.07
CA THR A 9 -5.62 4.30 7.13
C THR A 9 -4.30 4.72 6.51
N GLU A 10 -4.28 5.94 5.99
CA GLU A 10 -3.08 6.70 5.66
C GLU A 10 -2.53 7.39 6.89
N PHE A 11 -3.00 7.00 8.07
CA PHE A 11 -2.61 7.51 9.36
C PHE A 11 -1.97 6.38 10.15
N TYR A 12 -0.79 6.66 10.71
CA TYR A 12 -0.03 5.75 11.54
C TYR A 12 -0.24 6.11 13.01
N PRO A 13 -1.07 5.35 13.76
CA PRO A 13 -1.17 5.56 15.19
C PRO A 13 0.16 5.22 15.86
N ARG A 14 0.50 5.95 16.91
CA ARG A 14 1.65 5.63 17.78
C ARG A 14 1.15 5.30 19.17
N LEU A 15 1.53 4.13 19.65
CA LEU A 15 1.03 3.59 20.92
C LEU A 15 2.14 3.34 21.95
N ASP A 16 1.89 3.72 23.19
CA ASP A 16 2.78 3.42 24.31
C ASP A 16 2.71 1.94 24.73
N SER A 17 3.41 1.58 25.80
CA SER A 17 3.40 0.21 26.35
C SER A 17 2.03 -0.24 26.88
N ARG A 18 1.11 0.69 27.12
CA ARG A 18 -0.26 0.44 27.58
C ARG A 18 -1.27 0.46 26.43
N HIS A 19 -0.80 0.49 25.18
CA HIS A 19 -1.62 0.61 23.97
C HIS A 19 -2.47 1.89 23.94
N GLN A 20 -1.98 2.97 24.58
CA GLN A 20 -2.60 4.29 24.55
C GLN A 20 -1.82 5.21 23.61
N ASN A 21 -2.47 6.28 23.14
CA ASN A 21 -1.81 7.26 22.27
C ASN A 21 -0.61 7.89 22.97
N THR A 22 0.52 7.96 22.28
CA THR A 22 1.71 8.66 22.79
C THR A 22 1.49 10.18 22.83
N SER A 23 2.31 10.88 23.63
CA SER A 23 2.34 12.34 23.70
C SER A 23 2.66 13.01 22.35
N PHE A 24 3.43 12.32 21.49
CA PHE A 24 3.79 12.82 20.17
C PHE A 24 2.67 12.65 19.11
N GLY A 25 1.58 11.93 19.44
CA GLY A 25 0.46 11.68 18.51
C GLY A 25 0.83 10.77 17.33
N GLY A 26 -0.15 10.34 16.53
CA GLY A 26 0.13 9.68 15.24
C GLY A 26 0.44 10.68 14.13
N PHE A 27 0.77 10.19 12.94
CA PHE A 27 1.09 11.03 11.78
C PHE A 27 0.52 10.45 10.48
N ASN A 28 0.32 11.31 9.47
CA ASN A 28 -0.11 10.83 8.16
C ASN A 28 1.07 10.22 7.39
N PHE A 29 0.76 9.40 6.39
CA PHE A 29 1.74 8.68 5.59
C PHE A 29 2.78 9.59 4.93
N VAL A 30 2.35 10.74 4.38
CA VAL A 30 3.27 11.71 3.76
C VAL A 30 4.21 12.31 4.80
N ASP A 31 3.66 12.74 5.94
CA ASP A 31 4.43 13.35 7.02
C ASP A 31 5.48 12.40 7.61
N GLY A 32 5.19 11.09 7.63
CA GLY A 32 6.16 10.07 8.07
C GLY A 32 7.17 9.64 7.01
N THR A 33 6.95 9.96 5.73
CA THR A 33 7.80 9.49 4.64
C THR A 33 9.07 10.33 4.55
N LEU A 34 10.24 9.67 4.61
CA LEU A 34 11.57 10.32 4.59
C LEU A 34 11.85 11.28 5.77
N HIS A 35 11.11 11.17 6.87
CA HIS A 35 11.31 11.97 8.07
C HIS A 35 11.85 11.10 9.22
N SER A 36 13.16 10.83 9.17
CA SER A 36 13.85 9.96 10.15
C SER A 36 13.97 10.57 11.55
N ASP A 37 13.83 11.90 11.65
CA ASP A 37 13.80 12.64 12.90
C ASP A 37 12.64 12.20 13.82
N HIS A 38 11.52 11.73 13.25
CA HIS A 38 10.41 11.18 14.04
C HIS A 38 10.78 9.87 14.74
N LEU A 39 11.67 9.07 14.15
CA LEU A 39 12.17 7.85 14.79
C LEU A 39 13.16 8.18 15.90
N ILE A 40 14.06 9.13 15.65
CA ILE A 40 15.17 9.43 16.57
C ILE A 40 14.69 10.26 17.77
N PHE A 41 13.84 11.26 17.54
CA PHE A 41 13.51 12.27 18.55
C PHE A 41 12.09 12.14 19.12
N GLN A 42 11.22 11.27 18.58
CA GLN A 42 9.81 11.17 19.00
C GLN A 42 9.41 9.77 19.50
N GLY A 43 10.28 9.14 20.29
CA GLY A 43 9.95 7.92 21.05
C GLY A 43 10.38 6.60 20.42
N GLY A 44 11.23 6.60 19.40
CA GLY A 44 11.80 5.37 18.82
C GLY A 44 10.84 4.63 17.89
N ILE A 45 11.19 3.38 17.58
CA ILE A 45 10.43 2.49 16.68
C ILE A 45 9.24 1.82 17.38
N ASP A 46 9.34 1.60 18.69
CA ASP A 46 8.39 0.85 19.51
C ASP A 46 6.94 1.32 19.34
N PRO A 47 6.63 2.64 19.41
CA PRO A 47 5.26 3.09 19.28
C PRO A 47 4.66 2.89 17.90
N ILE A 48 5.50 2.95 16.86
CA ILE A 48 5.08 2.75 15.46
C ILE A 48 4.79 1.27 15.23
N LEU A 49 5.65 0.38 15.74
CA LEU A 49 5.44 -1.07 15.63
C LEU A 49 4.13 -1.50 16.31
N ARG A 50 3.85 -1.00 17.51
CA ARG A 50 2.56 -1.25 18.20
C ARG A 50 1.38 -0.73 17.39
N GLY A 51 1.51 0.47 16.80
CA GLY A 51 0.50 1.03 15.90
C GLY A 51 0.23 0.15 14.68
N MET A 52 1.28 -0.36 14.04
CA MET A 52 1.16 -1.27 12.88
C MET A 52 0.46 -2.59 13.25
N MET A 53 0.68 -3.12 14.45
CA MET A 53 0.05 -4.36 14.90
C MET A 53 -1.48 -4.25 15.07
N VAL A 54 -1.99 -3.05 15.42
CA VAL A 54 -3.43 -2.82 15.62
C VAL A 54 -4.13 -2.24 14.40
N THR A 55 -3.37 -1.75 13.41
CA THR A 55 -3.93 -1.10 12.22
C THR A 55 -4.36 -2.15 11.20
N PRO A 56 -5.64 -2.15 10.76
CA PRO A 56 -6.09 -3.09 9.73
C PRO A 56 -5.44 -2.79 8.38
N LEU A 57 -5.13 -3.84 7.62
CA LEU A 57 -4.59 -3.70 6.26
C LEU A 57 -5.64 -3.14 5.30
N LYS A 58 -5.18 -2.28 4.39
CA LYS A 58 -5.98 -1.81 3.26
C LYS A 58 -6.18 -2.94 2.24
N ARG A 59 -7.38 -3.05 1.68
CA ARG A 59 -7.66 -4.01 0.60
C ARG A 59 -6.84 -3.68 -0.67
N PRO A 60 -6.35 -4.71 -1.39
CA PRO A 60 -5.40 -4.54 -2.49
C PRO A 60 -5.98 -3.84 -3.74
N GLN A 61 -7.30 -3.75 -3.86
CA GLN A 61 -7.95 -3.38 -5.13
C GLN A 61 -7.76 -1.91 -5.56
N ARG A 62 -7.27 -1.01 -4.70
CA ARG A 62 -7.15 0.42 -5.04
C ARG A 62 -5.93 1.06 -4.40
N ILE A 63 -5.14 1.79 -5.18
CA ILE A 63 -4.09 2.71 -4.66
C ILE A 63 -4.78 3.97 -4.12
N THR A 64 -4.27 4.57 -3.04
CA THR A 64 -4.88 5.80 -2.49
C THR A 64 -4.37 7.04 -3.22
N THR A 65 -5.14 8.12 -3.15
CA THR A 65 -4.79 9.43 -3.72
C THR A 65 -3.53 10.02 -3.10
N THR A 66 -3.21 9.71 -1.84
CA THR A 66 -1.95 10.17 -1.23
C THR A 66 -0.73 9.58 -1.93
N VAL A 67 -0.84 8.37 -2.48
CA VAL A 67 0.23 7.70 -3.22
C VAL A 67 0.25 8.10 -4.71
N THR A 68 -0.89 8.40 -5.31
CA THR A 68 -0.99 8.77 -6.74
C THR A 68 -0.89 10.27 -7.00
N GLU A 69 -1.21 11.14 -6.05
CA GLU A 69 -1.25 12.59 -6.27
C GLU A 69 -0.32 13.36 -5.35
N ASN A 70 -0.21 12.95 -4.08
CA ASN A 70 0.40 13.79 -3.04
C ASN A 70 1.74 13.25 -2.51
N MET A 71 2.26 12.17 -3.11
CA MET A 71 3.51 11.60 -2.64
C MET A 71 4.66 12.52 -3.02
N PHE A 72 5.59 12.80 -2.11
CA PHE A 72 6.72 13.70 -2.37
C PHE A 72 6.33 15.07 -2.96
N GLY A 73 5.17 15.61 -2.58
CA GLY A 73 4.72 16.95 -2.95
C GLY A 73 3.92 17.07 -4.25
N SER A 74 3.91 16.07 -5.14
CA SER A 74 3.04 15.98 -6.34
C SER A 74 3.29 14.75 -7.24
N THR A 75 3.85 13.66 -6.69
CA THR A 75 4.32 12.51 -7.47
C THR A 75 3.29 11.38 -7.50
N ASP A 76 3.04 10.84 -8.70
CA ASP A 76 2.25 9.64 -8.91
C ASP A 76 3.10 8.36 -8.92
N LEU A 77 3.12 7.65 -7.79
CA LEU A 77 3.83 6.38 -7.68
C LEU A 77 3.20 5.27 -8.54
N GLY A 78 1.90 5.34 -8.86
CA GLY A 78 1.22 4.42 -9.76
C GLY A 78 1.76 4.54 -11.18
N THR A 79 1.79 5.76 -11.71
CA THR A 79 2.37 6.04 -13.04
C THR A 79 3.86 5.71 -13.10
N ILE A 80 4.63 5.98 -12.02
CA ILE A 80 6.04 5.60 -11.94
C ILE A 80 6.22 4.09 -12.03
N ASN A 81 5.38 3.29 -11.36
CA ASN A 81 5.48 1.83 -11.44
C ASN A 81 5.20 1.30 -12.85
N ILE A 82 4.25 1.91 -13.59
CA ILE A 82 4.00 1.58 -15.00
C ILE A 82 5.24 1.86 -15.85
N GLN A 83 5.82 3.07 -15.72
CA GLN A 83 7.00 3.45 -16.49
C GLN A 83 8.21 2.60 -16.15
N ARG A 84 8.48 2.35 -14.85
CA ARG A 84 9.56 1.46 -14.40
C ARG A 84 9.40 0.04 -14.95
N GLY A 85 8.17 -0.46 -15.03
CA GLY A 85 7.89 -1.75 -15.66
C GLY A 85 8.29 -1.79 -17.13
N ARG A 86 8.06 -0.70 -17.88
CA ARG A 86 8.47 -0.57 -19.29
C ARG A 86 9.99 -0.46 -19.44
N ASP A 87 10.63 0.33 -18.59
CA ASP A 87 12.08 0.52 -18.59
C ASP A 87 12.82 -0.80 -18.29
N HIS A 88 12.25 -1.62 -17.42
CA HIS A 88 12.79 -2.95 -17.07
C HIS A 88 12.39 -4.04 -18.07
N GLY A 89 11.60 -3.73 -19.10
CA GLY A 89 11.13 -4.70 -20.09
C GLY A 89 10.25 -5.80 -19.48
N LEU A 90 9.45 -5.49 -18.45
CA LEU A 90 8.54 -6.46 -17.86
C LEU A 90 7.55 -7.00 -18.92
N PRO A 91 7.34 -8.32 -18.98
CA PRO A 91 6.35 -8.89 -19.88
C PRO A 91 4.94 -8.33 -19.65
N PRO A 92 4.07 -8.31 -20.67
CA PRO A 92 2.68 -7.90 -20.48
C PRO A 92 1.93 -8.90 -19.59
N TYR A 93 0.83 -8.44 -18.99
CA TYR A 93 -0.04 -9.24 -18.12
C TYR A 93 -0.40 -10.63 -18.69
N VAL A 94 -0.71 -10.71 -19.99
CA VAL A 94 -1.07 -11.98 -20.67
C VAL A 94 0.07 -12.99 -20.60
N ARG A 95 1.33 -12.53 -20.68
CA ARG A 95 2.49 -13.42 -20.54
C ARG A 95 2.64 -13.92 -19.11
N PHE A 96 2.43 -13.05 -18.12
CA PHE A 96 2.40 -13.45 -16.72
C PHE A 96 1.29 -14.47 -16.42
N ARG A 97 0.09 -14.32 -17.00
CA ARG A 97 -0.98 -15.34 -16.89
C ARG A 97 -0.50 -16.72 -17.36
N GLN A 98 0.16 -16.78 -18.53
CA GLN A 98 0.70 -18.04 -19.07
C GLN A 98 1.79 -18.64 -18.17
N LEU A 99 2.65 -17.81 -17.58
CA LEU A 99 3.65 -18.27 -16.62
C LEU A 99 3.01 -18.90 -15.38
N CYS A 100 1.82 -18.43 -14.99
CA CYS A 100 1.02 -18.99 -13.92
C CYS A 100 0.14 -20.20 -14.34
N GLY A 101 0.36 -20.77 -15.54
CA GLY A 101 -0.46 -21.88 -16.05
C GLY A 101 -1.87 -21.49 -16.49
N LEU A 102 -2.20 -20.20 -16.54
CA LEU A 102 -3.52 -19.71 -16.93
C LEU A 102 -3.62 -19.53 -18.45
N SER A 103 -4.83 -19.60 -18.98
CA SER A 103 -5.09 -19.25 -20.37
C SER A 103 -4.75 -17.79 -20.66
N GLY A 104 -4.24 -17.55 -21.86
CA GLY A 104 -3.95 -16.19 -22.34
C GLY A 104 -5.24 -15.42 -22.57
N ALA A 105 -5.37 -14.26 -21.93
CA ALA A 105 -6.52 -13.38 -22.11
C ALA A 105 -6.45 -12.65 -23.47
N ARG A 106 -7.55 -12.69 -24.24
CA ARG A 106 -7.68 -12.01 -25.55
C ARG A 106 -8.88 -11.06 -25.58
N THR A 107 -9.87 -11.30 -24.74
CA THR A 107 -11.09 -10.51 -24.59
C THR A 107 -11.16 -9.90 -23.19
N MET A 108 -12.03 -8.92 -23.01
CA MET A 108 -12.22 -8.32 -21.68
C MET A 108 -12.78 -9.33 -20.66
N ASP A 109 -13.63 -10.25 -21.12
CA ASP A 109 -14.19 -11.30 -20.27
C ASP A 109 -13.12 -12.24 -19.72
N ASP A 110 -12.08 -12.54 -20.51
CA ASP A 110 -10.94 -13.36 -20.06
C ASP A 110 -10.14 -12.70 -18.92
N VAL A 111 -10.14 -11.36 -18.85
CA VAL A 111 -9.41 -10.59 -17.84
C VAL A 111 -10.14 -10.62 -16.49
N ILE A 112 -11.47 -10.68 -16.51
CA ILE A 112 -12.31 -10.65 -15.31
C ILE A 112 -12.20 -11.98 -14.52
N ILE A 113 -11.87 -13.08 -15.20
CA ILE A 113 -11.60 -14.38 -14.57
C ILE A 113 -10.22 -14.33 -13.90
N LEU A 114 -10.21 -13.87 -12.64
CA LEU A 114 -9.07 -13.89 -11.74
C LEU A 114 -9.01 -15.23 -10.99
N SER A 115 -8.35 -16.22 -11.60
CA SER A 115 -7.77 -17.33 -10.85
C SER A 115 -6.46 -16.83 -10.23
N HIS A 116 -6.33 -16.93 -8.91
CA HIS A 116 -5.11 -16.53 -8.23
C HIS A 116 -3.89 -17.28 -8.80
N CYS A 117 -2.86 -16.55 -9.21
CA CYS A 117 -1.52 -17.09 -9.45
C CYS A 117 -0.86 -17.39 -8.10
N LEU A 118 -1.45 -18.31 -7.34
CA LEU A 118 -0.83 -18.86 -6.14
C LEU A 118 -0.21 -20.19 -6.57
N VAL A 119 1.09 -20.10 -6.83
CA VAL A 119 2.11 -21.15 -6.70
C VAL A 119 1.53 -22.55 -6.43
N GLU A 120 1.55 -23.40 -7.46
CA GLU A 120 1.88 -24.82 -7.24
C GLU A 120 3.40 -24.95 -7.11
#